data_AF-A0AAP0N537-F1
#
_entry.id   AF-A0AAP0N537-F1
#
_cell.length_a   1.000
_cell.length_b   1.000
_cell.length_c   1.000
_cell.angle_alpha   90.00
_cell.angle_beta   90.00
_cell.angle_gamma   90.00
#
_symmetry.space_group_name_H-M   'P 1'
#
loop_
_entity.id
_entity.type
_entity.pdbx_description
1 polymer ?
#
loop_
_entity_poly.entity_id
_entity_poly.type
_entity_poly.pdbx_seq_one_letter_code
_entity_poly.pdbx_strand_id
1 'polypeptide(L)'
;MGKSYRELGFWSEGLGFSESIDKRATYDNSSMKTLGQILWPGGPLYTPRGWTVTSGGQVLKIGVPTGSTFKQFVDIVYDDHSENNFSFTGFSIEVFKATLENLPFHLPHKLIPFYGTYDQIVEEVYLKVRD
;
A
#
# COMPACT_ATOMS: atom_id res chain seq x y z
N MET A 1 15.25 22.53 -3.03
CA MET A 1 16.52 21.77 -3.02
C MET A 1 16.28 20.46 -3.76
N GLY A 2 17.17 20.07 -4.69
CA GLY A 2 17.04 18.83 -5.48
C GLY A 2 16.85 19.04 -6.98
N LYS A 3 17.87 19.54 -7.68
CA LYS A 3 17.92 19.59 -9.15
C LYS A 3 19.26 19.07 -9.69
N SER A 4 19.71 17.91 -9.21
CA SER A 4 20.89 17.25 -9.76
C SER A 4 20.51 15.85 -10.23
N TYR A 5 20.71 15.61 -11.52
CA TYR A 5 20.61 14.29 -12.11
C TYR A 5 22.01 13.68 -12.13
N ARG A 6 22.13 12.43 -11.71
CA ARG A 6 23.35 11.65 -11.87
C ARG A 6 23.06 10.56 -12.90
N GLU A 7 23.70 10.66 -14.05
CA GLU A 7 23.67 9.60 -15.05
C GLU A 7 24.35 8.36 -14.49
N LEU A 8 23.70 7.19 -14.63
CA LEU A 8 24.21 5.91 -14.14
C LEU A 8 24.73 5.01 -15.27
N GLY A 9 24.27 5.23 -16.50
CA GLY A 9 24.65 4.48 -17.69
C GLY A 9 23.50 4.38 -18.69
N PHE A 10 23.65 3.46 -19.64
CA PHE A 10 22.80 3.32 -20.81
C PHE A 10 22.15 1.95 -20.85
N TRP A 11 20.96 1.87 -21.42
CA TRP A 11 20.33 0.62 -21.82
C TRP A 11 20.28 0.55 -23.33
N SER A 12 20.68 -0.59 -23.89
CA SER A 12 20.64 -0.87 -25.33
C SER A 12 19.83 -2.12 -25.61
N GLU A 13 18.93 -2.03 -26.60
CA GLU A 13 18.08 -3.14 -27.00
C GLU A 13 18.93 -4.37 -27.40
N GLY A 14 18.60 -5.54 -26.83
CA GLY A 14 19.30 -6.80 -27.08
C GLY A 14 20.65 -6.99 -26.36
N LEU A 15 21.30 -5.91 -25.91
CA LEU A 15 22.59 -5.95 -25.20
C LEU A 15 22.47 -5.77 -23.69
N GLY A 16 21.49 -4.98 -23.23
CA GLY A 16 21.26 -4.71 -21.80
C GLY A 16 21.88 -3.41 -21.31
N PHE A 17 22.30 -3.40 -20.04
CA PHE A 17 22.81 -2.21 -19.34
C PHE A 17 24.34 -2.09 -19.42
N SER A 18 24.85 -0.87 -19.62
CA SER A 18 26.29 -0.56 -19.65
C SER A 18 26.60 0.84 -19.12
N GLU A 19 27.82 1.06 -18.61
CA GLU A 19 28.27 2.41 -18.20
C GLU A 19 28.60 3.32 -19.40
N SER A 20 28.87 2.76 -20.57
CA SER A 20 29.15 3.50 -21.81
C SER A 20 28.55 2.84 -23.06
N ILE A 21 28.43 3.59 -24.15
CA ILE A 21 27.90 3.14 -25.45
C ILE A 21 29.00 2.58 -26.38
N ASP A 22 30.26 2.54 -25.93
CA ASP A 22 31.38 2.11 -26.77
C ASP A 22 31.27 0.64 -27.20
N LYS A 23 31.80 0.31 -28.39
CA LYS A 23 31.88 -1.07 -28.90
C LYS A 23 32.68 -2.04 -28.02
N ARG A 24 33.43 -1.51 -27.05
CA ARG A 24 34.21 -2.27 -26.05
C ARG A 24 33.56 -2.26 -24.67
N ALA A 25 32.38 -1.67 -24.52
CA ALA A 25 31.69 -1.61 -23.25
C ALA A 25 31.27 -3.02 -22.80
N THR A 26 31.31 -3.24 -21.49
CA THR A 26 30.77 -4.44 -20.89
C THR A 26 29.26 -4.26 -20.72
N TYR A 27 28.49 -5.13 -21.35
CA TYR A 27 27.03 -5.13 -21.26
C TYR A 27 26.56 -6.26 -20.34
N ASP A 28 25.64 -5.94 -19.43
CA ASP A 28 24.91 -6.93 -18.62
C ASP A 28 23.44 -6.96 -19.04
N ASN A 29 23.02 -8.07 -19.64
CA ASN A 29 21.66 -8.27 -20.13
C ASN A 29 20.66 -8.68 -19.03
N SER A 30 21.16 -8.98 -17.83
CA SER A 30 20.36 -9.56 -16.75
C SER A 30 20.23 -8.65 -15.53
N SER A 31 21.15 -7.71 -15.34
CA SER A 31 21.17 -6.87 -14.15
C SER A 31 21.80 -5.50 -14.36
N MET A 32 21.44 -4.55 -13.51
CA MET A 32 22.08 -3.23 -13.44
C MET A 32 23.34 -3.24 -12.57
N LYS A 33 23.91 -4.40 -12.22
CA LYS A 33 25.09 -4.48 -11.32
C LYS A 33 26.34 -3.81 -11.89
N THR A 34 26.43 -3.73 -13.22
CA THR A 34 27.49 -3.02 -13.94
C THR A 34 27.33 -1.50 -13.82
N LEU A 35 26.12 -1.01 -13.53
CA LEU A 35 25.87 0.39 -13.26
C LEU A 35 26.19 0.64 -11.78
N GLY A 36 26.97 1.69 -11.49
CA GLY A 36 27.35 2.02 -10.13
C GLY A 36 26.19 2.19 -9.13
N GLN A 37 26.52 2.44 -7.86
CA GLN A 37 25.54 2.49 -6.77
C GLN A 37 24.38 3.48 -7.01
N ILE A 38 23.14 2.99 -6.85
CA ILE A 38 21.92 3.79 -6.90
C ILE A 38 21.81 4.63 -5.61
N LEU A 39 21.72 5.94 -5.76
CA LEU A 39 21.50 6.88 -4.67
C LEU A 39 20.01 7.23 -4.60
N TRP A 40 19.33 6.76 -3.55
CA TRP A 40 17.92 7.07 -3.35
C TRP A 40 17.74 8.45 -2.70
N PRO A 41 16.68 9.19 -3.05
CA PRO A 41 16.35 10.44 -2.37
C PRO A 41 16.19 10.20 -0.86
N GLY A 42 16.81 11.04 -0.03
CA GLY A 42 16.64 10.98 1.44
C GLY A 42 17.70 10.18 2.20
N GLY A 43 18.74 9.66 1.54
CA GLY A 43 19.96 9.20 2.22
C GLY A 43 20.25 7.69 2.27
N PRO A 44 19.31 6.74 2.10
CA PRO A 44 19.69 5.33 2.07
C PRO A 44 20.50 4.97 0.82
N LEU A 45 21.61 4.28 1.05
CA LEU A 45 22.44 3.65 0.00
C LEU A 45 21.93 2.26 -0.40
N TYR A 46 20.92 1.74 0.31
CA TYR A 46 20.22 0.49 -0.01
C TYR A 46 18.85 0.79 -0.62
N THR A 47 18.34 -0.14 -1.42
CA THR A 47 17.00 -0.05 -1.99
C THR A 47 15.98 0.20 -0.86
N PRO A 48 15.30 1.36 -0.84
CA PRO A 48 14.31 1.65 0.17
C PRO A 48 13.24 0.57 0.06
N ARG A 49 12.91 -0.06 1.18
CA ARG A 49 11.71 -0.88 1.23
C ARG A 49 10.55 0.10 1.01
N GLY A 50 9.73 -0.12 -0.01
CA GLY A 50 8.71 0.83 -0.48
C GLY A 50 7.60 1.10 0.54
N TRP A 51 6.33 0.92 0.15
CA TRP A 51 5.23 0.93 1.12
C TRP A 51 5.32 -0.32 2.01
N THR A 52 6.23 -0.32 2.97
CA THR A 52 6.21 -1.28 4.07
C THR A 52 5.29 -0.75 5.13
N VAL A 53 4.30 -1.55 5.54
CA VAL A 53 3.55 -1.33 6.78
C VAL A 53 4.58 -1.11 7.87
N THR A 54 4.71 0.14 8.32
CA THR A 54 5.71 0.48 9.32
C THR A 54 5.40 -0.31 10.58
N SER A 55 6.42 -0.98 11.13
CA SER A 55 6.32 -1.75 12.38
C SER A 55 5.83 -0.92 13.58
N GLY A 56 5.62 0.39 13.41
CA GLY A 56 4.97 1.30 14.35
C GLY A 56 3.46 1.37 14.15
N GLY A 57 2.75 0.35 14.62
CA GLY A 57 1.47 0.47 15.34
C GLY A 57 0.27 1.20 14.72
N GLN A 58 0.31 1.67 13.47
CA GLN A 58 -0.84 2.34 12.87
C GLN A 58 -1.89 1.30 12.47
N VAL A 59 -2.94 1.21 13.29
CA VAL A 59 -4.10 0.34 13.06
C VAL A 59 -4.95 0.95 11.97
N LEU A 60 -5.18 0.20 10.88
CA LEU A 60 -6.04 0.60 9.77
C LEU A 60 -7.47 0.81 10.27
N LYS A 61 -8.00 2.03 10.15
CA LYS A 61 -9.35 2.36 10.60
C LYS A 61 -10.35 2.34 9.44
N ILE A 62 -11.16 1.29 9.37
CA ILE A 62 -12.12 1.09 8.28
C ILE A 62 -13.49 1.56 8.73
N GLY A 63 -14.03 2.58 8.04
CA GLY A 63 -15.38 3.07 8.28
C GLY A 63 -16.45 2.21 7.62
N VAL A 64 -17.42 1.74 8.40
CA VAL A 64 -18.53 0.93 7.89
C VAL A 64 -19.84 1.71 8.06
N PRO A 65 -20.59 2.00 6.99
CA PRO A 65 -21.83 2.79 7.08
C PRO A 65 -22.94 2.01 7.79
N THR A 66 -23.58 2.66 8.78
CA THR A 66 -24.70 2.08 9.54
C THR A 66 -26.02 2.06 8.74
N GLY A 67 -26.16 2.98 7.77
CA GLY A 67 -27.34 3.13 6.92
C GLY A 67 -27.23 2.45 5.55
N SER A 68 -26.44 1.38 5.43
CA SER A 68 -26.26 0.63 4.18
C SER A 68 -27.61 0.24 3.56
N THR A 69 -27.89 0.71 2.33
CA THR A 69 -29.07 0.31 1.56
C THR A 69 -28.98 -1.16 1.14
N PHE A 70 -27.76 -1.70 1.02
CA PHE A 70 -27.48 -3.05 0.55
C PHE A 70 -26.81 -3.90 1.64
N LYS A 71 -27.61 -4.34 2.61
CA LYS A 71 -27.17 -5.15 3.75
C LYS A 71 -26.46 -6.46 3.36
N GLN A 72 -26.70 -6.98 2.16
CA GLN A 72 -26.00 -8.16 1.64
C GLN A 72 -24.48 -7.95 1.49
N PHE A 73 -24.04 -6.72 1.23
CA PHE A 73 -22.62 -6.40 1.09
C PHE A 73 -22.00 -5.94 2.39
N VAL A 74 -22.73 -5.12 3.15
CA VAL A 74 -22.28 -4.53 4.41
C VAL A 74 -23.50 -4.32 5.31
N ASP A 75 -23.48 -4.88 6.51
CA ASP A 75 -24.46 -4.62 7.56
C ASP A 75 -23.79 -4.48 8.93
N ILE A 76 -24.41 -3.66 9.79
CA ILE A 76 -23.99 -3.45 11.17
C ILE A 76 -25.15 -3.81 12.08
N VAL A 77 -24.93 -4.77 12.96
CA VAL A 77 -25.90 -5.22 13.95
C VAL A 77 -25.38 -4.86 15.32
N TYR A 78 -26.22 -4.24 16.15
CA TYR A 78 -25.89 -4.01 17.55
C TYR A 78 -25.86 -5.35 18.28
N ASP A 79 -24.76 -5.65 18.97
CA ASP A 79 -24.56 -6.89 19.70
C ASP A 79 -24.19 -6.60 21.15
N ASP A 80 -25.17 -6.76 22.04
CA ASP A 80 -25.09 -6.50 23.48
C ASP A 80 -24.19 -7.52 24.21
N HIS A 81 -23.77 -8.59 23.53
CA HIS A 81 -22.89 -9.63 24.09
C HIS A 81 -21.42 -9.45 23.73
N SER A 82 -21.08 -8.42 22.95
CA SER A 82 -19.73 -8.22 22.42
C SER A 82 -19.03 -7.02 23.06
N GLU A 83 -17.71 -7.14 23.28
CA GLU A 83 -16.87 -6.09 23.89
C GLU A 83 -16.79 -4.80 23.03
N ASN A 84 -17.06 -4.94 21.73
CA ASN A 84 -17.33 -3.83 20.81
C ASN A 84 -18.78 -4.00 20.37
N ASN A 85 -19.72 -3.24 20.96
CA ASN A 85 -21.19 -3.27 20.80
C ASN A 85 -21.79 -3.38 19.37
N PHE A 86 -20.98 -3.56 18.32
CA PHE A 86 -21.36 -3.67 16.92
C PHE A 86 -20.69 -4.89 16.27
N SER A 87 -21.51 -5.75 15.68
CA SER A 87 -21.08 -6.82 14.78
C SER A 87 -21.17 -6.34 13.33
N PHE A 88 -20.10 -6.57 12.55
CA PHE A 88 -20.00 -6.19 11.14
C PHE A 88 -20.09 -7.44 10.25
N THR A 89 -21.04 -7.45 9.33
CA THR A 89 -21.35 -8.59 8.45
C THR A 89 -21.55 -8.15 7.00
N GLY A 90 -21.67 -9.12 6.09
CA GLY A 90 -21.90 -8.88 4.66
C GLY A 90 -20.73 -9.32 3.78
N PHE A 91 -21.01 -9.52 2.50
CA PHE A 91 -20.07 -10.07 1.52
C PHE A 91 -18.73 -9.33 1.47
N SER A 92 -18.74 -7.99 1.50
CA SER A 92 -17.50 -7.20 1.44
C SER A 92 -16.64 -7.39 2.69
N ILE A 93 -17.26 -7.60 3.85
CA ILE A 93 -16.56 -7.89 5.11
C ILE A 93 -15.94 -9.29 5.08
N GLU A 94 -16.65 -10.27 4.53
CA GLU A 94 -16.15 -11.65 4.38
C GLU A 94 -14.97 -11.72 3.41
N VAL A 95 -15.07 -11.08 2.25
CA VAL A 95 -13.97 -10.98 1.28
C VAL A 95 -12.76 -10.32 1.93
N PHE A 96 -12.95 -9.22 2.67
CA PHE A 96 -11.86 -8.55 3.38
C PHE A 96 -11.15 -9.48 4.39
N LYS A 97 -11.91 -10.21 5.22
CA LYS A 97 -11.37 -11.20 6.16
C LYS A 97 -10.59 -12.31 5.45
N ALA A 98 -11.15 -12.86 4.37
CA ALA A 98 -10.47 -13.88 3.58
C ALA A 98 -9.16 -13.35 2.95
N THR A 99 -9.14 -12.11 2.48
CA THR A 99 -7.88 -11.50 2.01
C THR A 99 -6.86 -11.36 3.13
N LEU A 100 -7.26 -10.97 4.35
CA LEU A 100 -6.34 -10.84 5.48
C LEU A 100 -5.64 -12.17 5.80
N GLU A 101 -6.36 -13.30 5.73
CA GLU A 101 -5.80 -14.64 5.94
C GLU A 101 -4.74 -15.02 4.91
N ASN A 102 -4.78 -14.41 3.72
CA ASN A 102 -3.85 -14.67 2.62
C ASN A 102 -2.74 -13.62 2.51
N LEU A 103 -2.70 -12.60 3.38
CA LEU A 103 -1.64 -11.59 3.36
C LEU A 103 -0.33 -12.17 3.90
N PRO A 104 0.83 -11.89 3.27
CA PRO A 104 2.13 -12.33 3.75
C PRO A 104 2.63 -11.52 4.96
N PHE A 105 1.78 -10.68 5.55
CA PHE A 105 2.10 -9.84 6.70
C PHE A 105 0.84 -9.59 7.56
N HIS A 106 1.08 -9.33 8.85
CA HIS A 106 0.01 -8.96 9.77
C HIS A 106 -0.44 -7.53 9.52
N LEU A 107 -1.75 -7.32 9.33
CA LEU A 107 -2.38 -6.02 9.13
C LEU A 107 -3.33 -5.70 10.30
N PRO A 108 -2.87 -4.98 11.34
CA PRO A 108 -3.75 -4.52 12.41
C PRO A 108 -4.84 -3.62 11.84
N HIS A 109 -6.10 -3.94 12.10
CA HIS A 109 -7.25 -3.18 11.59
C HIS A 109 -8.36 -3.10 12.64
N LYS A 110 -9.21 -2.08 12.50
CA LYS A 110 -10.43 -1.92 13.30
C LYS A 110 -11.57 -1.43 12.41
N LEU A 111 -12.68 -2.14 12.45
CA LEU A 111 -13.95 -1.70 11.86
C LEU A 111 -14.63 -0.72 12.82
N ILE A 112 -15.11 0.41 12.30
CA ILE A 112 -15.72 1.48 13.09
C ILE A 112 -17.05 1.88 12.42
N PRO A 113 -18.17 1.96 13.18
CA PRO A 113 -19.43 2.42 12.60
C PRO A 113 -19.28 3.86 12.10
N PHE A 114 -19.90 4.13 10.96
CA PHE A 114 -19.95 5.44 10.33
C PHE A 114 -21.41 5.91 10.21
N TYR A 115 -21.70 7.06 10.79
CA TYR A 115 -23.04 7.62 10.89
C TYR A 115 -23.26 8.74 9.86
N GLY A 116 -23.00 8.42 8.59
CA GLY A 116 -23.12 9.35 7.48
C GLY A 116 -23.33 8.64 6.14
N THR A 117 -23.30 9.42 5.07
CA THR A 117 -23.48 8.94 3.69
C THR A 117 -22.20 8.38 3.10
N TYR A 118 -22.30 7.62 2.00
CA TYR A 118 -21.12 7.15 1.28
C TYR A 118 -20.22 8.29 0.80
N ASP A 119 -20.80 9.42 0.36
CA ASP A 119 -20.03 10.59 -0.09
C ASP A 119 -19.16 11.15 1.03
N GLN A 120 -19.69 11.19 2.26
CA GLN A 120 -18.93 11.63 3.44
C GLN A 120 -17.81 10.65 3.82
N ILE A 121 -18.00 9.34 3.60
CA ILE A 121 -16.90 8.36 3.77
C ILE A 121 -15.78 8.65 2.78
N VAL A 122 -16.12 8.88 1.50
CA VAL A 122 -15.13 9.17 0.45
C VAL A 122 -14.39 10.47 0.76
N GLU A 123 -15.09 11.49 1.25
CA GLU A 123 -14.50 12.75 1.70
C GLU A 123 -13.52 12.54 2.86
N GLU A 124 -13.88 11.75 3.89
CA GLU A 124 -13.00 11.46 5.01
C GLU A 124 -11.74 10.67 4.63
N VAL A 125 -11.84 9.76 3.67
CA VAL A 125 -10.69 9.04 3.09
C VAL A 125 -9.78 10.02 2.35
N TYR A 126 -10.36 10.91 1.53
CA TYR A 126 -9.61 11.95 0.83
C TYR A 126 -8.87 12.89 1.80
N LEU A 127 -9.53 13.27 2.90
CA LEU A 127 -8.97 14.11 3.96
C LEU A 127 -7.99 13.37 4.89
N LYS A 128 -7.74 12.07 4.66
CA LYS A 128 -6.91 11.19 5.50
C LYS A 128 -7.32 11.15 6.98
N VAL A 129 -8.61 11.34 7.24
CA VAL A 129 -9.21 11.14 8.57
C VAL A 129 -9.41 9.65 8.83
N ARG A 130 -9.65 8.88 7.76
CA ARG A 130 -9.68 7.42 7.72
C ARG A 130 -8.78 6.92 6.60
N ASP A 131 -8.38 5.66 6.70
CA ASP A 131 -7.48 5.00 5.76
C ASP A 131 -8.26 4.25 4.66
#